data_AF-A0A7S3N4E4-F1
#
_entry.id   AF-A0A7S3N4E4-F1
#
_cell.length_a   1.000
_cell.length_b   1.000
_cell.length_c   1.000
_cell.angle_alpha   90.00
_cell.angle_beta   90.00
_cell.angle_gamma   90.00
#
_symmetry.space_group_name_H-M   'P 1'
#
loop_
_entity.id
_entity.type
_entity.pdbx_description
1 polymer ?
#
loop_
_entity_poly.entity_id
_entity_poly.type
_entity_poly.pdbx_seq_one_letter_code
_entity_poly.pdbx_strand_id
1 'polypeptide(L)'
;GYGTTVWSPLCGGILSGKYNDGVIESGARYENPIIKAMTWDRYLGDSVKEKTLATLKGLKEFAEELGCTQAQLALAWVIVNKDVSTCLMGATRLSQIESNINALKIAAEWTPEKEAKMNSILDNQPVPRLEFVKYNLDTPRRSLRVAYPLVLGKLERKTKLIK
;
A
#
# COMPACT_ATOMS: atom_id res chain seq x y z
N GLY A 1 -1.96 3.74 24.19
CA GLY A 1 -2.18 2.82 23.06
C GLY A 1 -0.89 2.67 22.29
N TYR A 2 -0.59 1.47 21.81
CA TYR A 2 0.58 1.22 20.96
C TYR A 2 0.28 1.62 19.52
N GLY A 3 1.27 2.23 18.85
CA GLY A 3 1.24 2.51 17.42
C GLY A 3 2.12 1.54 16.65
N THR A 4 1.78 1.24 15.40
CA THR A 4 2.60 0.37 14.54
C THR A 4 3.45 1.19 13.57
N THR A 5 4.72 0.79 13.44
CA THR A 5 5.60 1.21 12.35
C THR A 5 5.61 0.11 11.31
N VAL A 6 5.01 0.36 10.15
CA VAL A 6 4.94 -0.60 9.05
C VAL A 6 6.10 -0.38 8.08
N TRP A 7 6.57 -1.47 7.49
CA TRP A 7 7.69 -1.50 6.55
C TRP A 7 7.31 -2.27 5.29
N SER A 8 8.03 -2.03 4.19
CA SER A 8 7.74 -2.62 2.87
C SER A 8 6.28 -2.46 2.40
N PRO A 9 5.66 -1.26 2.48
CA PRO A 9 4.25 -1.06 2.11
C PRO A 9 3.95 -1.36 0.63
N LEU A 10 4.97 -1.32 -0.22
CA LEU A 10 4.85 -1.64 -1.66
C LEU A 10 5.30 -3.07 -2.01
N CYS A 11 5.53 -3.93 -1.02
CA CYS A 11 6.00 -5.32 -1.21
C CYS A 11 7.22 -5.40 -2.15
N GLY A 12 8.30 -4.67 -1.80
CA GLY A 12 9.51 -4.60 -2.63
C GLY A 12 9.32 -3.96 -4.02
N GLY A 13 8.20 -3.26 -4.24
CA GLY A 13 7.86 -2.60 -5.49
C GLY A 13 6.81 -3.35 -6.32
N ILE A 14 6.40 -4.56 -5.92
CA ILE A 14 5.36 -5.34 -6.61
C ILE A 14 4.05 -4.55 -6.75
N LEU A 15 3.65 -3.82 -5.69
CA LEU A 15 2.41 -3.03 -5.68
C LEU A 15 2.53 -1.66 -6.38
N SER A 16 3.66 -1.36 -7.02
CA SER A 16 3.88 -0.03 -7.64
C SER A 16 3.23 0.14 -9.01
N GLY A 17 2.81 -0.97 -9.65
CA GLY A 17 2.34 -1.02 -11.03
C GLY A 17 3.41 -1.43 -12.05
N LYS A 18 4.70 -1.37 -11.69
CA LYS A 18 5.83 -1.71 -12.57
C LYS A 18 5.83 -3.16 -13.08
N TYR A 19 5.24 -4.08 -12.31
CA TYR A 19 5.29 -5.53 -12.60
C TYR A 19 3.93 -6.12 -12.97
N ASN A 20 2.98 -5.29 -13.43
CA ASN A 20 1.61 -5.74 -13.77
C ASN A 20 1.56 -6.67 -14.98
N ASP A 21 2.63 -6.71 -15.78
CA ASP A 21 2.80 -7.66 -16.89
C ASP A 21 3.62 -8.90 -16.47
N GLY A 22 4.06 -8.96 -15.21
CA GLY A 22 4.84 -10.08 -14.68
C GLY A 22 6.26 -10.18 -15.23
N VAL A 23 6.81 -9.06 -15.73
CA VAL A 23 8.15 -8.95 -16.32
C VAL A 23 9.05 -8.13 -15.40
N ILE A 24 10.28 -8.60 -15.16
CA ILE A 24 11.31 -7.85 -14.42
C ILE A 24 12.03 -6.95 -15.42
N GLU A 25 11.80 -5.64 -15.34
CA GLU A 25 12.52 -4.65 -16.15
C GLU A 25 14.00 -4.54 -15.75
N SER A 26 14.83 -4.03 -16.67
CA SER A 26 16.26 -3.86 -16.37
C SER A 26 16.53 -2.80 -15.29
N GLY A 27 17.55 -3.03 -14.46
CA GLY A 27 17.88 -2.19 -13.30
C GLY A 27 16.88 -2.29 -12.15
N ALA A 28 15.95 -3.25 -12.20
CA ALA A 28 14.97 -3.48 -11.16
C ALA A 28 15.55 -4.28 -9.98
N ARG A 29 14.96 -4.10 -8.79
CA ARG A 29 15.36 -4.80 -7.56
C ARG A 29 15.46 -6.32 -7.72
N TYR A 30 14.58 -6.91 -8.52
CA TYR A 30 14.47 -8.36 -8.70
C TYR A 30 15.40 -8.94 -9.78
N GLU A 31 16.26 -8.14 -10.42
CA GLU A 31 17.41 -8.67 -11.16
C GLU A 31 18.40 -9.35 -10.21
N ASN A 32 18.45 -8.94 -8.93
CA ASN A 32 19.26 -9.63 -7.92
C ASN A 32 18.62 -10.99 -7.58
N PRO A 33 19.32 -12.12 -7.80
CA PRO A 33 18.74 -13.45 -7.63
C PRO A 33 18.37 -13.77 -6.18
N ILE A 34 19.09 -13.23 -5.20
CA ILE A 34 18.81 -13.43 -3.77
C ILE A 34 17.49 -12.72 -3.41
N ILE A 35 17.33 -11.47 -3.84
CA ILE A 35 16.11 -10.70 -3.56
C ILE A 35 14.90 -11.27 -4.31
N LYS A 36 15.12 -11.79 -5.53
CA LYS A 36 14.10 -12.50 -6.29
C LYS A 36 13.59 -13.73 -5.51
N ALA A 37 14.49 -14.60 -5.07
CA ALA A 37 14.14 -15.80 -4.32
C ALA A 37 13.36 -15.49 -3.01
N MET A 38 13.70 -14.39 -2.33
CA MET A 38 13.05 -14.04 -1.06
C MET A 38 11.64 -13.47 -1.19
N THR A 39 11.31 -12.80 -2.29
CA THR A 39 10.04 -12.03 -2.40
C THR A 39 9.33 -12.26 -3.73
N TRP A 40 10.04 -12.23 -4.86
CA TRP A 40 9.40 -12.39 -6.17
C TRP A 40 8.72 -13.75 -6.27
N ASP A 41 9.43 -14.84 -5.98
CA ASP A 41 8.89 -16.19 -6.16
C ASP A 41 7.66 -16.46 -5.29
N ARG A 42 7.54 -15.78 -4.14
CA ARG A 42 6.38 -15.87 -3.25
C ARG A 42 5.12 -15.23 -3.82
N TYR A 43 5.24 -14.18 -4.63
CA TYR A 43 4.09 -13.39 -5.10
C TYR A 43 3.90 -13.47 -6.62
N LEU A 44 4.95 -13.66 -7.39
CA LEU A 44 4.97 -13.69 -8.86
C LEU A 44 5.70 -14.92 -9.41
N GLY A 45 5.93 -15.94 -8.58
CA GLY A 45 6.34 -17.27 -9.02
C GLY A 45 5.19 -18.03 -9.70
N ASP A 46 5.52 -19.01 -10.53
CA ASP A 46 4.60 -19.62 -11.51
C ASP A 46 3.28 -20.13 -10.89
N SER A 47 3.31 -20.68 -9.68
CA SER A 47 2.13 -21.24 -9.00
C SER A 47 1.10 -20.20 -8.54
N VAL A 48 1.50 -18.93 -8.37
CA VAL A 48 0.65 -17.84 -7.86
C VAL A 48 0.54 -16.66 -8.81
N LYS A 49 1.36 -16.64 -9.86
CA LYS A 49 1.55 -15.50 -10.76
C LYS A 49 0.23 -15.00 -11.35
N GLU A 50 -0.58 -15.88 -11.90
CA GLU A 50 -1.85 -15.50 -12.54
C GLU A 50 -2.79 -14.77 -11.58
N LYS A 51 -3.01 -15.33 -10.39
CA LYS A 51 -3.84 -14.72 -9.34
C LYS A 51 -3.29 -13.36 -8.93
N THR A 52 -1.98 -13.27 -8.68
CA THR A 52 -1.36 -12.00 -8.29
C THR A 52 -1.47 -10.95 -9.39
N LEU A 53 -1.24 -11.31 -10.65
CA LEU A 53 -1.36 -10.38 -11.78
C LEU A 53 -2.81 -9.88 -11.93
N ALA A 54 -3.81 -10.73 -11.71
CA ALA A 54 -5.21 -10.31 -11.69
C ALA A 54 -5.48 -9.27 -10.60
N THR A 55 -5.01 -9.50 -9.37
CA THR A 55 -5.10 -8.52 -8.27
C THR A 55 -4.38 -7.22 -8.61
N LEU A 56 -3.16 -7.29 -9.17
CA LEU A 56 -2.38 -6.11 -9.54
C LEU A 56 -3.08 -5.26 -10.61
N LYS A 57 -3.71 -5.91 -11.60
CA LYS A 57 -4.52 -5.23 -12.63
C LYS A 57 -5.75 -4.55 -12.03
N GLY A 58 -6.50 -5.25 -11.16
CA GLY A 58 -7.64 -4.63 -10.46
C GLY A 58 -7.23 -3.42 -9.60
N LEU A 59 -6.06 -3.48 -8.95
CA LEU A 59 -5.50 -2.32 -8.24
C LEU A 59 -5.12 -1.18 -9.19
N LYS A 60 -4.62 -1.47 -10.39
CA LYS A 60 -4.30 -0.46 -11.40
C LYS A 60 -5.55 0.27 -11.87
N GLU A 61 -6.58 -0.48 -12.24
CA GLU A 61 -7.87 0.04 -12.68
C GLU A 61 -8.50 0.92 -11.59
N PHE A 62 -8.50 0.46 -10.34
CA PHE A 62 -9.02 1.26 -9.23
C PHE A 62 -8.19 2.52 -8.98
N ALA A 63 -6.86 2.46 -9.12
CA ALA A 63 -6.02 3.64 -9.00
C ALA A 63 -6.32 4.67 -10.10
N GLU A 64 -6.55 4.22 -11.33
CA GLU A 64 -6.93 5.06 -12.47
C GLU A 64 -8.27 5.77 -12.27
N GLU A 65 -9.28 5.06 -11.76
CA GLU A 65 -10.57 5.66 -11.40
C GLU A 65 -10.44 6.79 -10.37
N LEU A 66 -9.50 6.65 -9.43
CA LEU A 66 -9.21 7.65 -8.42
C LEU A 66 -8.23 8.74 -8.90
N GLY A 67 -7.78 8.69 -10.16
CA GLY A 67 -6.83 9.64 -10.72
C GLY A 67 -5.45 9.59 -10.05
N CYS A 68 -5.03 8.43 -9.54
CA CYS A 68 -3.78 8.25 -8.82
C CYS A 68 -2.93 7.09 -9.38
N THR A 69 -1.68 7.00 -8.93
CA THR A 69 -0.83 5.85 -9.27
C THR A 69 -1.15 4.66 -8.35
N GLN A 70 -0.91 3.44 -8.82
CA GLN A 70 -1.11 2.23 -8.02
C GLN A 70 -0.27 2.22 -6.73
N ALA A 71 0.95 2.78 -6.79
CA ALA A 71 1.79 2.99 -5.60
C ALA A 71 1.11 3.92 -4.58
N GLN A 72 0.52 5.03 -5.04
CA GLN A 72 -0.20 5.97 -4.17
C GLN A 72 -1.43 5.31 -3.54
N LEU A 73 -2.20 4.53 -4.32
CA LEU A 73 -3.34 3.75 -3.81
C LEU A 73 -2.92 2.81 -2.68
N ALA A 74 -1.87 2.01 -2.91
CA ALA A 74 -1.36 1.06 -1.92
C ALA A 74 -0.88 1.76 -0.64
N LEU A 75 -0.14 2.87 -0.78
CA LEU A 75 0.32 3.68 0.35
C LEU A 75 -0.84 4.31 1.12
N ALA A 76 -1.83 4.86 0.42
CA ALA A 76 -3.04 5.43 1.02
C ALA A 76 -3.78 4.37 1.85
N TRP A 77 -3.99 3.18 1.29
CA TRP A 77 -4.64 2.08 1.98
C TRP A 77 -3.91 1.65 3.27
N VAL A 78 -2.58 1.72 3.28
CA VAL A 78 -1.77 1.43 4.48
C VAL A 78 -1.96 2.51 5.56
N ILE A 79 -1.86 3.78 5.20
CA ILE A 79 -1.82 4.89 6.18
C ILE A 79 -3.20 5.28 6.73
N VAL A 80 -4.29 4.91 6.05
CA VAL A 80 -5.66 5.15 6.56
C VAL A 80 -6.02 4.21 7.71
N ASN A 81 -5.27 3.13 7.94
CA ASN A 81 -5.50 2.26 9.10
C ASN A 81 -5.13 2.99 10.40
N LYS A 82 -6.08 3.11 11.33
CA LYS A 82 -5.90 3.85 12.59
C LYS A 82 -4.69 3.40 13.39
N ASP A 83 -4.35 2.11 13.32
CA ASP A 83 -3.27 1.48 14.09
C ASP A 83 -1.88 1.75 13.50
N VAL A 84 -1.79 2.31 12.28
CA VAL A 84 -0.53 2.67 11.62
C VAL A 84 -0.11 4.08 12.02
N SER A 85 0.97 4.19 12.80
CA SER A 85 1.53 5.48 13.20
C SER A 85 2.55 5.99 12.21
N THR A 86 3.38 5.09 11.67
CA THR A 86 4.47 5.42 10.75
C THR A 86 4.53 4.39 9.63
N CYS A 87 4.70 4.86 8.40
CA CYS A 87 4.91 4.02 7.22
C CYS A 87 6.30 4.28 6.63
N LEU A 88 7.20 3.30 6.70
CA LEU A 88 8.54 3.38 6.13
C LEU A 88 8.50 3.12 4.63
N MET A 89 8.68 4.18 3.84
CA MET A 89 8.72 4.11 2.39
C MET A 89 10.16 4.03 1.88
N GLY A 90 10.43 3.10 0.98
CA GLY A 90 11.70 3.03 0.27
C GLY A 90 11.58 3.66 -1.12
N ALA A 91 12.60 4.40 -1.53
CA ALA A 91 12.73 4.98 -2.86
C ALA A 91 14.19 4.91 -3.32
N THR A 92 14.42 4.72 -4.61
CA THR A 92 15.74 4.76 -5.25
C THR A 92 16.00 6.06 -5.99
N ARG A 93 14.96 6.90 -6.20
CA ARG A 93 15.03 8.19 -6.88
C ARG A 93 14.11 9.21 -6.20
N LEU A 94 14.45 10.48 -6.28
CA LEU A 94 13.68 11.57 -5.66
C LEU A 94 12.23 11.63 -6.16
N SER A 95 12.00 11.45 -7.46
CA SER A 95 10.66 11.47 -8.06
C SER A 95 9.70 10.43 -7.47
N GLN A 96 10.22 9.29 -6.98
CA GLN A 96 9.39 8.31 -6.27
C GLN A 96 8.94 8.83 -4.91
N ILE A 97 9.78 9.57 -4.21
CA ILE A 97 9.42 10.19 -2.92
C ILE A 97 8.31 11.22 -3.15
N GLU A 98 8.50 12.11 -4.13
CA GLU A 98 7.51 13.13 -4.49
C GLU A 98 6.17 12.50 -4.89
N SER A 99 6.21 11.45 -5.71
CA SER A 99 5.01 10.68 -6.08
C SER A 99 4.35 10.03 -4.87
N ASN A 100 5.12 9.37 -4.01
CA ASN A 100 4.60 8.64 -2.84
C ASN A 100 3.94 9.58 -1.81
N ILE A 101 4.46 10.79 -1.62
CA ILE A 101 3.87 11.78 -0.70
C ILE A 101 2.44 12.16 -1.12
N ASN A 102 2.13 12.17 -2.42
CA ASN A 102 0.78 12.45 -2.91
C ASN A 102 -0.27 11.40 -2.50
N ALA A 103 0.15 10.22 -2.00
CA ALA A 103 -0.76 9.25 -1.38
C ALA A 103 -1.55 9.84 -0.20
N LEU A 104 -1.00 10.88 0.48
CA LEU A 104 -1.69 11.58 1.56
C LEU A 104 -3.00 12.24 1.11
N LYS A 105 -3.07 12.71 -0.14
CA LYS A 105 -4.30 13.30 -0.71
C LYS A 105 -5.38 12.23 -0.88
N ILE A 106 -4.98 11.07 -1.41
CA ILE A 106 -5.89 9.92 -1.58
C ILE A 106 -6.39 9.41 -0.22
N ALA A 107 -5.50 9.35 0.78
CA ALA A 107 -5.86 8.95 2.13
C ALA A 107 -6.83 9.95 2.81
N ALA A 108 -6.71 11.24 2.53
CA ALA A 108 -7.60 12.28 3.07
C ALA A 108 -9.06 12.08 2.66
N GLU A 109 -9.26 11.55 1.45
CA GLU A 109 -10.57 11.33 0.85
C GLU A 109 -11.02 9.86 0.94
N TRP A 110 -10.36 9.04 1.77
CA TRP A 110 -10.67 7.61 1.86
C TRP A 110 -12.01 7.38 2.53
N THR A 111 -12.89 6.62 1.88
CA THR A 111 -14.26 6.36 2.33
C THR A 111 -14.50 4.86 2.55
N PRO A 112 -15.56 4.48 3.29
CA PRO A 112 -15.95 3.07 3.43
C PRO A 112 -16.21 2.36 2.09
N GLU A 113 -16.68 3.08 1.07
CA GLU A 113 -16.92 2.54 -0.27
C GLU A 113 -15.59 2.21 -0.97
N LYS A 114 -14.58 3.09 -0.86
CA LYS A 114 -13.22 2.83 -1.37
C LYS A 114 -12.58 1.64 -0.65
N GLU A 115 -12.80 1.54 0.65
CA GLU A 115 -12.35 0.42 1.47
C GLU A 115 -13.00 -0.90 1.03
N ALA A 116 -14.32 -0.92 0.83
CA ALA A 116 -15.04 -2.10 0.35
C ALA A 116 -14.56 -2.55 -1.04
N LYS A 117 -14.36 -1.59 -1.96
CA LYS A 117 -13.80 -1.88 -3.29
C LYS A 117 -12.40 -2.46 -3.20
N MET A 118 -11.51 -1.87 -2.41
CA MET A 118 -10.17 -2.43 -2.18
C MET A 118 -10.24 -3.87 -1.64
N ASN A 119 -11.13 -4.14 -0.69
CA ASN A 119 -11.28 -5.46 -0.10
C ASN A 119 -11.78 -6.51 -1.11
N SER A 120 -12.66 -6.12 -2.03
CA SER A 120 -13.11 -7.00 -3.13
C SER A 120 -11.99 -7.36 -4.11
N ILE A 121 -11.04 -6.45 -4.36
CA ILE A 121 -9.88 -6.70 -5.23
C ILE A 121 -8.86 -7.62 -4.55
N LEU A 122 -8.61 -7.39 -3.26
CA LEU A 122 -7.60 -8.11 -2.51
C LEU A 122 -8.04 -9.51 -2.08
N ASP A 123 -9.32 -9.67 -1.70
CA ASP A 123 -9.94 -10.93 -1.27
C ASP A 123 -9.07 -11.76 -0.32
N ASN A 124 -8.46 -11.10 0.66
CA ASN A 124 -7.46 -11.69 1.56
C ASN A 124 -7.63 -11.22 3.02
N GLN A 125 -8.86 -10.88 3.41
CA GLN A 125 -9.13 -10.42 4.77
C GLN A 125 -8.69 -11.45 5.81
N PRO A 126 -8.09 -11.02 6.93
CA PRO A 126 -7.62 -11.93 7.95
C PRO A 126 -8.80 -12.67 8.58
N VAL A 127 -8.66 -13.98 8.77
CA VAL A 127 -9.63 -14.78 9.50
C VAL A 127 -9.66 -14.32 10.97
N PRO A 128 -10.84 -13.98 11.54
CA PRO A 128 -10.98 -13.68 12.96
C PRO A 128 -10.43 -14.81 13.82
N ARG A 129 -9.68 -14.48 14.88
CA ARG A 129 -9.21 -15.47 15.84
C ARG A 129 -10.25 -15.67 16.93
N LEU A 130 -10.31 -16.89 17.48
CA LEU A 130 -11.08 -17.17 18.68
C LEU A 130 -10.37 -16.58 19.89
N GLU A 131 -11.03 -15.69 20.62
CA GLU A 131 -10.58 -15.24 21.93
C GLU A 131 -10.91 -16.33 22.96
N PHE A 132 -9.94 -17.17 23.31
CA PHE A 132 -10.15 -18.34 24.19
C PHE A 132 -10.69 -18.00 25.58
N VAL A 133 -10.54 -16.76 26.03
CA VAL A 133 -11.05 -16.29 27.33
C VAL A 133 -12.54 -15.94 27.26
N LYS A 134 -12.99 -15.31 26.17
CA LYS A 134 -14.37 -14.84 26.01
C LYS A 134 -15.22 -15.75 25.13
N TYR A 135 -14.61 -16.76 24.50
CA TYR A 135 -15.24 -17.67 23.54
C TYR A 135 -16.00 -16.94 22.42
N ASN A 136 -15.45 -15.83 21.93
CA ASN A 136 -15.99 -15.06 20.80
C ASN A 136 -14.91 -14.81 19.75
N LEU A 137 -15.31 -14.35 18.56
CA LEU A 137 -14.38 -14.00 17.49
C LEU A 137 -13.87 -12.58 17.68
N ASP A 138 -12.55 -12.40 17.60
CA ASP A 138 -11.91 -11.10 17.61
C ASP A 138 -12.37 -10.26 16.41
N THR A 139 -12.68 -8.98 16.64
CA THR A 139 -12.93 -8.03 15.55
C THR A 139 -11.64 -7.81 14.75
N PRO A 140 -11.70 -7.81 13.39
CA PRO A 140 -10.55 -7.44 12.57
C PRO A 140 -10.00 -6.07 12.98
N ARG A 141 -8.68 -5.96 13.15
CA ARG A 141 -8.04 -4.73 13.65
C ARG A 141 -8.06 -3.58 12.64
N ARG A 142 -8.27 -3.86 11.36
CA ARG A 142 -8.31 -2.83 10.32
C ARG A 142 -9.55 -1.96 10.49
N SER A 143 -9.33 -0.72 10.85
CA SER A 143 -10.37 0.31 10.97
C SER A 143 -9.81 1.64 10.54
N LEU A 144 -10.66 2.46 9.93
CA LEU A 144 -10.24 3.71 9.34
C LEU A 144 -9.92 4.73 10.43
N ARG A 145 -8.84 5.48 10.24
CA ARG A 145 -8.57 6.68 11.02
C ARG A 145 -9.71 7.65 10.77
N VAL A 146 -10.41 8.08 11.82
CA VAL A 146 -11.34 9.20 11.75
C VAL A 146 -10.55 10.37 11.16
N ALA A 147 -11.02 10.92 10.03
CA ALA A 147 -10.32 11.95 9.31
C ALA A 147 -10.01 13.13 10.24
N TYR A 148 -8.76 13.22 10.70
CA TYR A 148 -8.24 14.50 11.13
C TYR A 148 -8.11 15.30 9.83
N PRO A 149 -8.67 16.51 9.70
CA PRO A 149 -8.39 17.35 8.57
C PRO A 149 -6.87 17.48 8.48
N LEU A 150 -6.29 16.78 7.52
CA LEU A 150 -4.85 16.80 7.29
C LEU A 150 -4.52 18.28 7.13
N VAL A 151 -3.62 18.77 7.99
CA VAL A 151 -3.14 20.15 7.97
C VAL A 151 -2.23 20.32 6.74
N LEU A 152 -2.80 20.11 5.54
CA LEU A 152 -2.16 20.27 4.25
C LEU A 152 -1.78 21.75 4.04
N GLY A 153 -2.47 22.68 4.71
CA GLY A 153 -2.16 24.11 4.67
C GLY A 153 -0.83 24.54 5.30
N LYS A 154 -0.06 23.64 5.95
CA LYS A 154 1.25 24.00 6.54
C LYS A 154 2.47 23.49 5.76
N LEU A 155 2.30 22.60 4.79
CA LEU A 155 3.43 22.04 4.03
C LEU A 155 3.94 22.97 2.91
N GLU A 156 3.12 23.89 2.40
CA GLU A 156 3.53 24.81 1.33
C GLU A 156 4.49 25.94 1.77
N ARG A 157 4.75 26.12 3.08
CA ARG A 157 5.57 27.24 3.57
C ARG A 157 7.07 26.99 3.69
N LYS A 158 7.60 25.79 3.43
CA LYS A 158 9.03 25.48 3.68
C LYS A 158 9.92 25.27 2.45
N THR A 159 9.40 25.35 1.22
CA THR A 159 10.21 25.20 0.00
C THR A 159 10.88 26.49 -0.48
N LYS A 160 10.79 27.60 0.29
CA LYS A 160 11.37 28.91 -0.08
C LYS A 160 12.74 29.24 0.54
N LEU A 161 13.40 28.28 1.21
CA LEU A 161 14.63 28.54 1.98
C LEU A 161 15.91 27.87 1.44
N ILE A 162 15.90 27.40 0.19
CA ILE A 162 17.12 26.97 -0.50
C ILE A 162 17.17 27.67 -1.86
N LYS A 163 17.76 28.86 -1.88
CA LYS A 163 18.36 29.52 -3.03
C LYS A 163 19.70 30.06 -2.59
#